data_AF-A0A662ST80-F1
#
_entry.id   AF-A0A662ST80-F1
#
_cell.length_a   1.000
_cell.length_b   1.000
_cell.length_c   1.000
_cell.angle_alpha   90.00
_cell.angle_beta   90.00
_cell.angle_gamma   90.00
#
_symmetry.space_group_name_H-M   'P 1'
#
loop_
_entity.id
_entity.type
_entity.pdbx_description
1 polymer ?
#
loop_
_entity_poly.entity_id
_entity_poly.type
_entity_poly.pdbx_seq_one_letter_code
_entity_poly.pdbx_strand_id
1 'polypeptide(L)'
;HGFKVYSALCKCGAVDKVKLHVPAEYKLRGPDKFEAACNPVLQARLLNMAGTQLNVIVGLCIGHDIIFTRYSKAPVTTLIVKDRLTGHNPAVALYTYYHRAYL
;
A
#
# COMPACT_ATOMS: atom_id res chain seq x y z
N HIS A 1 23.48 -10.28 -12.55
CA HIS A 1 22.51 -10.85 -11.58
C HIS A 1 21.16 -11.03 -12.29
N GLY A 2 20.80 -12.27 -12.63
CA GLY A 2 19.74 -12.60 -13.60
C GLY A 2 18.28 -12.51 -13.10
N PHE A 3 17.92 -11.44 -12.39
CA PHE A 3 16.53 -11.22 -11.97
C PHE A 3 15.77 -10.41 -13.04
N LYS A 4 14.55 -10.85 -13.36
CA LYS A 4 13.59 -10.04 -14.11
C LYS A 4 12.67 -9.33 -13.10
N VAL A 5 12.74 -8.00 -13.06
CA VAL A 5 12.00 -7.19 -12.09
C VAL A 5 10.73 -6.64 -12.71
N TYR A 6 9.64 -6.70 -11.96
CA TYR A 6 8.37 -6.03 -12.26
C TYR A 6 8.00 -5.14 -11.08
N SER A 7 7.36 -4.00 -11.36
CA SER A 7 6.90 -3.07 -10.34
C SER A 7 5.42 -2.76 -10.53
N ALA A 8 4.72 -2.57 -9.42
CA ALA A 8 3.34 -2.11 -9.40
C ALA A 8 3.20 -1.05 -8.31
N LEU A 9 2.49 0.04 -8.61
CA LEU A 9 2.21 1.10 -7.64
C LEU A 9 0.80 0.91 -7.05
N CYS A 10 0.64 1.23 -5.76
CA CYS A 10 -0.40 2.16 -5.33
C CYS A 10 -1.71 2.12 -6.12
N LYS A 11 -1.78 3.09 -7.03
CA LYS A 11 -2.95 3.56 -7.76
C LYS A 11 -3.11 2.86 -9.11
N CYS A 12 -2.56 1.65 -9.26
CA CYS A 12 -2.73 0.88 -10.49
C CYS A 12 -4.22 0.73 -10.83
N GLY A 13 -4.53 0.80 -12.12
CA GLY A 13 -5.91 0.84 -12.62
C GLY A 13 -6.56 2.22 -12.64
N ALA A 14 -5.98 3.24 -11.98
CA ALA A 14 -6.44 4.63 -12.05
C ALA A 14 -7.95 4.81 -11.81
N VAL A 15 -8.51 4.09 -10.83
CA VAL A 15 -9.93 4.17 -10.48
C VAL A 15 -10.16 5.39 -9.60
N ASP A 16 -11.08 6.27 -10.00
CA ASP A 16 -11.47 7.42 -9.19
C ASP A 16 -12.13 6.97 -7.89
N LYS A 17 -11.79 7.66 -6.79
CA LYS A 17 -12.34 7.43 -5.45
C LYS A 17 -13.86 7.34 -5.40
N VAL A 18 -14.59 8.15 -6.18
CA VAL A 18 -16.07 8.14 -6.19
C VAL A 18 -16.62 6.79 -6.66
N LYS A 19 -15.94 6.13 -7.61
CA LYS A 19 -16.32 4.78 -8.06
C LYS A 19 -16.15 3.71 -6.97
N LEU A 20 -15.40 4.01 -5.91
CA LEU A 20 -15.21 3.15 -4.74
C LEU A 20 -16.04 3.61 -3.54
N HIS A 21 -17.10 4.40 -3.78
CA HIS A 21 -18.00 4.91 -2.75
C HIS A 21 -17.32 5.82 -1.72
N VAL A 22 -16.21 6.46 -2.09
CA VAL A 22 -15.64 7.56 -1.31
C VAL A 22 -16.28 8.86 -1.81
N PRO A 23 -17.07 9.56 -0.97
CA PRO A 23 -17.69 10.83 -1.34
C PRO A 23 -16.67 11.84 -1.89
N ALA A 24 -17.09 12.65 -2.85
CA ALA A 24 -16.20 13.57 -3.58
C ALA A 24 -15.58 14.62 -2.64
N GLU A 25 -16.32 15.07 -1.63
CA GLU A 25 -15.87 16.01 -0.61
C GLU A 25 -14.66 15.52 0.20
N TYR A 26 -14.42 14.20 0.25
CA TYR A 26 -13.24 13.62 0.91
C TYR A 26 -12.03 13.45 -0.01
N LYS A 27 -12.09 13.95 -1.25
CA LYS A 27 -10.92 14.00 -2.14
C LYS A 27 -9.95 15.08 -1.67
N LEU A 28 -8.67 14.74 -1.58
CA LEU A 28 -7.64 15.66 -1.09
C LEU A 28 -7.36 16.82 -2.07
N ARG A 29 -7.57 16.58 -3.37
CA ARG A 29 -7.36 17.59 -4.42
C ARG A 29 -8.58 18.46 -4.70
N GLY A 30 -9.69 18.21 -4.02
CA GLY A 30 -10.99 18.85 -4.24
C GLY A 30 -12.02 17.94 -4.94
N PRO A 31 -13.32 18.21 -4.76
CA PRO A 31 -14.42 17.31 -5.15
C PRO A 31 -14.49 17.05 -6.65
N ASP A 32 -14.22 18.06 -7.47
CA ASP A 32 -14.33 17.99 -8.93
C ASP A 32 -13.08 17.39 -9.59
N LYS A 33 -12.01 17.17 -8.83
CA LYS A 33 -10.75 16.67 -9.39
C LYS A 33 -10.69 15.16 -9.40
N PHE A 34 -10.06 14.60 -10.43
CA PHE A 34 -9.72 13.20 -10.46
C PHE A 34 -8.71 12.87 -9.35
N GLU A 35 -9.03 11.84 -8.57
CA GLU A 35 -8.14 11.32 -7.53
C GLU A 35 -8.16 9.80 -7.54
N ALA A 36 -7.12 9.21 -8.14
CA ALA A 36 -6.97 7.77 -8.19
C ALA A 36 -6.82 7.17 -6.78
N ALA A 37 -7.66 6.19 -6.48
CA ALA A 37 -7.58 5.36 -5.30
C ALA A 37 -6.46 4.33 -5.44
N CYS A 38 -5.92 3.87 -4.31
CA CYS A 38 -5.04 2.70 -4.33
C CYS A 38 -5.86 1.42 -4.58
N ASN A 39 -5.26 0.42 -5.24
CA ASN A 39 -5.90 -0.85 -5.56
C ASN A 39 -4.97 -2.05 -5.26
N PRO A 40 -4.94 -2.55 -4.00
CA PRO A 40 -4.01 -3.61 -3.60
C PRO A 40 -4.31 -4.95 -4.26
N VAL A 41 -5.60 -5.24 -4.53
CA VAL A 41 -6.02 -6.48 -5.20
C VAL A 41 -5.52 -6.50 -6.64
N LEU A 42 -5.64 -5.38 -7.35
CA LEU A 42 -5.11 -5.29 -8.72
C LEU A 42 -3.59 -5.33 -8.75
N GLN A 43 -2.89 -4.69 -7.79
CA GLN A 43 -1.43 -4.81 -7.68
C GLN A 43 -0.99 -6.27 -7.58
N ALA A 44 -1.59 -7.04 -6.69
CA ALA A 44 -1.30 -8.47 -6.54
C ALA A 44 -1.61 -9.25 -7.82
N ARG A 45 -2.76 -8.99 -8.46
CA ARG A 45 -3.13 -9.65 -9.72
C ARG A 45 -2.17 -9.34 -10.87
N LEU A 46 -1.70 -8.10 -10.99
CA LEU A 46 -0.72 -7.71 -12.01
C LEU A 46 0.58 -8.49 -11.84
N LEU A 47 1.09 -8.61 -10.61
CA LEU A 47 2.32 -9.36 -10.33
C LEU A 47 2.10 -10.88 -10.48
N ASN A 48 0.92 -11.39 -10.12
CA ASN A 48 0.55 -12.79 -10.40
C ASN A 48 0.53 -13.09 -11.91
N MET A 49 0.01 -12.17 -12.74
CA MET A 49 0.00 -12.31 -14.20
C MET A 49 1.42 -12.20 -14.78
N ALA A 50 2.28 -11.36 -14.19
CA ALA A 50 3.69 -11.27 -14.55
C ALA A 50 4.51 -12.51 -14.15
N GLY A 51 3.93 -13.42 -13.37
CA GLY A 51 4.57 -14.65 -12.91
C GLY A 51 5.71 -14.39 -11.92
N THR A 52 5.60 -13.38 -11.06
CA THR A 52 6.63 -13.14 -10.05
C THR A 52 6.72 -14.32 -9.08
N GLN A 53 7.93 -14.63 -8.63
CA GLN A 53 8.22 -15.74 -7.71
C GLN A 53 8.45 -15.27 -6.27
N LEU A 54 8.68 -13.98 -6.10
CA LEU A 54 8.82 -13.30 -4.82
C LEU A 54 8.34 -11.85 -5.02
N ASN A 55 7.55 -11.34 -4.08
CA ASN A 55 7.13 -9.95 -4.06
C ASN A 55 7.74 -9.25 -2.84
N VAL A 56 8.24 -8.03 -3.06
CA VAL A 56 8.85 -7.21 -2.02
C VAL A 56 8.02 -5.94 -1.86
N ILE A 57 7.44 -5.74 -0.67
CA ILE A 57 6.71 -4.53 -0.33
C ILE A 57 7.68 -3.44 0.10
N VAL A 58 7.51 -2.27 -0.50
CA VAL A 58 8.26 -1.06 -0.20
C VAL A 58 7.29 0.07 0.10
N GLY A 59 7.05 0.34 1.38
CA GLY A 59 6.29 1.51 1.82
C GLY A 59 4.81 1.48 1.47
N LEU A 60 4.15 0.32 1.56
CA LEU A 60 2.68 0.26 1.55
C LEU A 60 2.10 0.61 2.92
N CYS A 61 0.91 1.22 2.91
CA CYS A 61 0.13 1.41 4.14
C CYS A 61 -0.32 0.06 4.69
N ILE A 62 -0.51 -0.08 6.00
CA ILE A 62 -0.80 -1.37 6.65
C ILE A 62 -2.00 -2.10 6.03
N GLY A 63 -3.12 -1.41 5.79
CA GLY A 63 -4.29 -2.02 5.14
C GLY A 63 -4.02 -2.45 3.70
N HIS A 64 -3.15 -1.74 2.97
CA HIS A 64 -2.75 -2.12 1.62
C HIS A 64 -1.86 -3.35 1.62
N ASP A 65 -0.89 -3.41 2.54
CA ASP A 65 0.00 -4.56 2.71
C ASP A 65 -0.82 -5.82 2.97
N ILE A 66 -1.70 -5.80 3.98
CA ILE A 66 -2.52 -6.96 4.37
C ILE A 66 -3.33 -7.49 3.17
N ILE A 67 -3.99 -6.60 2.43
CA ILE A 67 -4.82 -7.01 1.28
C ILE A 67 -3.94 -7.50 0.13
N PHE A 68 -2.84 -6.81 -0.20
CA PHE A 68 -1.92 -7.26 -1.24
C PHE A 68 -1.37 -8.65 -0.93
N THR A 69 -0.90 -8.85 0.29
CA THR A 69 -0.32 -10.12 0.76
C THR A 69 -1.33 -11.25 0.71
N ARG A 70 -2.60 -11.00 1.07
CA ARG A 70 -3.69 -11.99 0.94
C ARG A 70 -3.94 -12.45 -0.50
N TYR A 71 -3.80 -11.57 -1.50
CA TYR A 71 -4.11 -11.89 -2.90
C TYR A 71 -2.86 -12.24 -3.74
N SER A 72 -1.66 -12.13 -3.19
CA SER A 72 -0.42 -12.55 -3.84
C SER A 72 -0.34 -14.08 -3.89
N LYS A 73 -0.02 -14.63 -5.07
CA LYS A 73 0.29 -16.07 -5.21
C LYS A 73 1.72 -16.39 -4.81
N ALA A 74 2.63 -15.46 -5.05
CA ALA A 74 4.02 -15.56 -4.61
C ALA A 74 4.14 -15.16 -3.13
N PRO A 75 5.14 -15.70 -2.40
CA PRO A 75 5.47 -15.21 -1.07
C PRO A 75 5.78 -13.71 -1.11
N VAL A 76 5.37 -13.02 -0.05
CA VAL A 76 5.56 -11.57 0.11
C VAL A 76 6.44 -11.32 1.31
N THR A 77 7.40 -10.41 1.16
CA THR A 77 8.17 -9.88 2.28
C THR A 77 8.09 -8.36 2.29
N THR A 78 8.02 -7.75 3.47
CA THR A 78 8.00 -6.30 3.63
C THR A 78 9.40 -5.82 3.96
N LEU A 79 10.01 -5.08 3.02
CA LEU A 79 11.34 -4.50 3.20
C LEU A 79 11.27 -3.18 3.96
N ILE A 80 10.28 -2.34 3.65
CA ILE A 80 10.09 -1.05 4.30
C ILE A 80 8.61 -0.91 4.69
N VAL A 81 8.35 -0.78 5.99
CA VAL A 81 7.00 -0.45 6.48
C VAL A 81 6.76 1.04 6.30
N LYS A 82 5.59 1.43 5.77
CA LYS A 82 5.24 2.85 5.67
C LYS A 82 4.85 3.40 7.02
N ASP A 83 5.74 4.18 7.61
CA ASP A 83 5.43 5.05 8.73
C ASP A 83 6.02 6.43 8.46
N ARG A 84 5.17 7.42 8.18
CA ARG A 84 5.62 8.79 7.93
C ARG A 84 5.93 9.55 9.21
N LEU A 85 5.38 9.13 10.34
CA LEU A 85 5.54 9.82 11.61
C LEU A 85 6.92 9.52 12.20
N THR A 86 7.34 8.26 12.13
CA THR A 86 8.60 7.79 12.76
C THR A 86 9.74 7.58 11.76
N GLY A 87 9.55 7.99 10.50
CA GLY A 87 10.57 7.80 9.46
C GLY A 87 10.80 6.32 9.13
N HIS A 88 9.73 5.55 8.97
CA HIS A 88 9.75 4.11 8.68
C HIS A 88 10.26 3.22 9.83
N ASN A 89 10.17 3.70 11.08
CA ASN A 89 10.53 2.97 12.29
C ASN A 89 9.34 2.83 13.26
N PRO A 90 8.30 2.05 12.91
CA PRO A 90 7.08 1.97 13.71
C PRO A 90 7.30 1.40 15.12
N ALA A 91 8.38 0.66 15.35
CA ALA A 91 8.71 0.12 16.66
C ALA A 91 9.00 1.21 17.70
N VAL A 92 9.50 2.39 17.28
CA VAL A 92 9.81 3.49 18.20
C VAL A 92 8.57 3.94 18.98
N ALA A 93 7.38 3.85 18.36
CA ALA A 93 6.14 4.22 19.02
C ALA A 93 5.86 3.38 20.28
N LEU A 94 6.33 2.13 20.32
CA LEU A 94 6.17 1.24 21.49
C LEU A 94 7.09 1.60 22.66
N TYR A 95 8.22 2.26 22.38
CA TYR A 95 9.25 2.59 23.37
C TYR A 95 9.15 4.02 23.91
N THR A 96 8.38 4.90 23.28
CA THR A 96 8.22 6.29 23.74
C THR A 96 7.05 6.47 24.70
N TYR A 97 7.25 7.25 25.76
CA TYR A 97 6.21 7.58 26.75
C TYR A 97 5.00 8.30 26.13
N TYR A 98 5.22 9.05 25.04
CA TYR A 98 4.22 9.85 24.34
C TYR A 98 3.01 9.03 23.85
N HIS A 99 3.19 7.74 23.55
CA HIS A 99 2.12 6.84 23.11
C HIS A 99 1.55 5.94 24.24
N ARG A 100 2.19 5.90 25.42
CA ARG A 100 1.65 5.20 26.60
C ARG A 100 0.57 6.00 27.33
N ALA A 101 0.54 7.33 27.18
CA ALA A 101 -0.45 8.18 27.85
C ALA A 101 -1.89 8.06 27.29
N TYR A 102 -2.06 7.38 26.15
CA TYR A 102 -3.34 7.20 25.46
C TYR A 102 -3.79 5.72 25.35
N LEU A 103 -3.11 4.81 26.06
CA LEU A 103 -3.50 3.41 26.25
C LEU A 103 -3.94 3.21 27.70
#